data_AF-A0AAD8Y329-F1
#
_entry.id   AF-A0AAD8Y329-F1
#
_cell.length_a   1.000
_cell.length_b   1.000
_cell.length_c   1.000
_cell.angle_alpha   90.00
_cell.angle_beta   90.00
_cell.angle_gamma   90.00
#
_symmetry.space_group_name_H-M   'P 1'
#
loop_
_entity.id
_entity.type
_entity.pdbx_description
1 polymer ?
#
loop_
_entity_poly.entity_id
_entity_poly.type
_entity_poly.pdbx_seq_one_letter_code
_entity_poly.pdbx_strand_id
1 'polypeptide(L)'
;MSPKDKNSASTSSGGNRSPHHNLKNIPAEWSERVTPLERTLVPKFAARAYHLQGNSLCADWLQYMLNNHPVIGICCHHRLHPLKTRQRCIIFLGSFAFGVAITNICYLWFISTGRDAEQEVFSIDLNAQESAHYSVTAGLVMLVTVGSGIHTIFDRFVWSVSACRCCRAGGTFESNSINSPNRSRWQDFGTYLVVLLVALVIAAATFIVILRAKMDGEGQTEIPYIQDNNTTLTDIVDSVKDFELEDFKFMKAYCIEFAVSLFVYYPFFESVLFSGVLGCFRLPLLGGRPYEVRKEEKKNNGKSGTRRVSALEMA
;
A
#
# COMPACT_ATOMS: atom_id res chain seq x y z
N MET A 1 -86.79 0.11 -22.27
CA MET A 1 -86.50 0.91 -23.49
C MET A 1 -85.06 1.39 -23.39
N SER A 2 -84.17 0.84 -24.23
CA SER A 2 -82.78 1.31 -24.45
C SER A 2 -82.79 2.70 -25.14
N PRO A 3 -81.65 3.38 -25.44
CA PRO A 3 -80.26 3.36 -24.91
C PRO A 3 -79.67 4.80 -24.70
N LYS A 4 -78.45 4.92 -24.15
CA LYS A 4 -77.32 5.68 -24.76
C LYS A 4 -76.07 5.78 -23.87
N ASP A 5 -75.02 5.11 -24.34
CA ASP A 5 -73.58 5.42 -24.40
C ASP A 5 -73.08 6.76 -23.83
N LYS A 6 -71.93 6.74 -23.13
CA LYS A 6 -70.63 7.20 -23.67
C LYS A 6 -69.45 7.02 -22.69
N ASN A 7 -68.46 6.28 -23.21
CA ASN A 7 -67.02 6.29 -22.95
C ASN A 7 -66.39 7.51 -22.29
N SER A 8 -65.41 7.26 -21.40
CA SER A 8 -64.03 7.74 -21.60
C SER A 8 -63.06 7.05 -20.62
N ALA A 9 -62.24 6.16 -21.16
CA ALA A 9 -61.07 5.59 -20.52
C ALA A 9 -59.90 6.59 -20.56
N SER A 10 -59.25 6.80 -19.42
CA SER A 10 -58.02 7.59 -19.29
C SER A 10 -56.81 6.67 -19.10
N THR A 11 -56.15 6.35 -20.21
CA THR A 11 -54.79 5.80 -20.25
C THR A 11 -53.80 6.90 -19.89
N SER A 12 -53.26 6.89 -18.66
CA SER A 12 -52.10 7.70 -18.30
C SER A 12 -50.82 7.01 -18.73
N SER A 13 -50.20 7.51 -19.80
CA SER A 13 -48.87 7.12 -20.26
C SER A 13 -47.82 7.46 -19.20
N GLY A 14 -47.20 6.43 -18.61
CA GLY A 14 -46.01 6.56 -17.77
C GLY A 14 -44.83 7.03 -18.61
N GLY A 15 -44.58 8.34 -18.58
CA GLY A 15 -43.42 8.96 -19.21
C GLY A 15 -42.13 8.53 -18.52
N ASN A 16 -41.35 7.70 -19.22
CA ASN A 16 -40.03 7.25 -18.84
C ASN A 16 -39.04 8.45 -18.92
N ARG A 17 -38.96 9.26 -17.86
CA ARG A 17 -37.99 10.36 -17.75
C ARG A 17 -36.60 9.78 -17.51
N SER A 18 -35.82 9.70 -18.58
CA SER A 18 -34.38 9.48 -18.51
C SER A 18 -33.73 10.57 -17.66
N PRO A 19 -32.90 10.24 -16.65
CA PRO A 19 -32.25 11.22 -15.79
C PRO A 19 -31.01 11.78 -16.49
N HIS A 20 -31.20 12.52 -17.58
CA HIS A 20 -30.19 13.45 -18.08
C HIS A 20 -30.23 14.70 -17.20
N HIS A 21 -29.56 14.61 -16.04
CA HIS A 21 -29.32 15.76 -15.19
C HIS A 21 -28.62 16.86 -15.98
N ASN A 22 -29.29 18.01 -16.05
CA ASN A 22 -28.81 19.28 -16.59
C ASN A 22 -27.51 19.71 -15.86
N LEU A 23 -26.36 19.43 -16.47
CA LEU A 23 -25.03 19.92 -16.03
C LEU A 23 -24.71 21.33 -16.56
N LYS A 24 -25.72 22.09 -16.99
CA LYS A 24 -25.51 23.35 -17.74
C LYS A 24 -25.06 24.56 -16.92
N ASN A 25 -24.98 24.47 -15.59
CA ASN A 25 -24.65 25.60 -14.73
C ASN A 25 -23.42 25.37 -13.84
N ILE A 26 -22.35 24.79 -14.41
CA ILE A 26 -21.04 24.83 -13.77
C ILE A 26 -20.33 26.08 -14.32
N PRO A 27 -19.84 27.01 -13.47
CA PRO A 27 -19.05 28.15 -13.92
C PRO A 27 -17.88 27.66 -14.78
N ALA A 28 -17.73 28.21 -15.99
CA ALA A 28 -16.74 27.77 -16.97
C ALA A 28 -15.31 27.70 -16.39
N GLU A 29 -15.00 28.62 -15.48
CA GLU A 29 -13.72 28.78 -14.77
C GLU A 29 -13.33 27.60 -13.85
N TRP A 30 -14.31 26.84 -13.35
CA TRP A 30 -14.06 25.62 -12.56
C TRP A 30 -14.07 24.35 -13.42
N SER A 31 -14.70 24.41 -14.60
CA SER A 31 -14.70 23.32 -15.56
C SER A 31 -13.36 23.20 -16.30
N GLU A 32 -12.64 24.31 -16.47
CA GLU A 32 -11.32 24.35 -17.14
C GLU A 32 -10.19 23.68 -16.34
N ARG A 33 -10.30 23.58 -15.01
CA ARG A 33 -9.19 23.06 -14.19
C ARG A 33 -9.11 21.54 -14.10
N VAL A 34 -10.16 20.80 -14.45
CA VAL A 34 -10.16 19.33 -14.33
C VAL A 34 -10.48 18.71 -15.68
N THR A 35 -9.45 18.19 -16.34
CA THR A 35 -9.60 17.58 -17.67
C THR A 35 -10.51 16.35 -17.61
N PRO A 36 -11.25 16.01 -18.69
CA PRO A 36 -12.01 14.76 -18.76
C PRO A 36 -11.15 13.52 -18.48
N LEU A 37 -9.86 13.59 -18.81
CA LEU A 37 -8.86 12.58 -18.52
C LEU A 37 -8.67 12.38 -17.01
N GLU A 38 -8.51 13.45 -16.24
CA GLU A 38 -8.36 13.40 -14.78
C GLU A 38 -9.56 12.74 -14.09
N ARG A 39 -10.78 13.11 -14.51
CA ARG A 39 -12.01 12.50 -13.98
C ARG A 39 -12.08 10.99 -14.23
N THR A 40 -11.36 10.49 -15.24
CA THR A 40 -11.33 9.07 -15.59
C THR A 40 -10.17 8.34 -14.92
N LEU A 41 -8.98 8.95 -14.87
CA LEU A 41 -7.75 8.31 -14.39
C LEU A 41 -7.58 8.40 -12.88
N VAL A 42 -7.89 9.53 -12.23
CA VAL A 42 -7.71 9.70 -10.79
C VAL A 42 -8.47 8.62 -9.98
N PRO A 43 -9.75 8.31 -10.28
CA PRO A 43 -10.46 7.26 -9.56
C PRO A 43 -9.88 5.87 -9.84
N LYS A 44 -9.34 5.64 -11.05
CA LYS A 44 -8.66 4.38 -11.40
C LYS A 44 -7.36 4.23 -10.61
N PHE A 45 -6.53 5.27 -10.51
CA PHE A 45 -5.33 5.25 -9.69
C PHE A 45 -5.64 5.09 -8.19
N ALA A 46 -6.65 5.80 -7.67
CA ALA A 46 -7.11 5.66 -6.28
C ALA A 46 -7.57 4.23 -5.98
N ALA A 47 -8.24 3.58 -6.94
CA ALA A 47 -8.71 2.21 -6.83
C ALA A 47 -7.63 1.15 -7.10
N ARG A 48 -6.40 1.55 -7.41
CA ARG A 48 -5.33 0.67 -7.90
C ARG A 48 -5.82 -0.19 -9.07
N ALA A 49 -6.41 0.45 -10.08
CA ALA A 49 -6.87 -0.25 -11.27
C ALA A 49 -5.70 -0.99 -11.93
N TYR A 50 -5.95 -2.24 -12.29
CA TYR A 50 -5.00 -3.11 -12.99
C TYR A 50 -5.02 -2.90 -14.51
N HIS A 51 -6.01 -2.16 -15.04
CA HIS A 51 -6.14 -1.85 -16.45
C HIS A 51 -6.45 -0.37 -16.73
N LEU A 52 -5.64 0.24 -17.59
CA LEU A 52 -5.91 1.53 -18.21
C LEU A 52 -6.25 1.35 -19.70
N GLN A 53 -7.16 2.19 -20.19
CA GLN A 53 -7.65 2.08 -21.56
C GLN A 53 -6.51 2.36 -22.54
N GLY A 54 -6.32 1.48 -23.52
CA GLY A 54 -5.27 1.60 -24.54
C GLY A 54 -3.92 1.00 -24.14
N ASN A 55 -3.74 0.58 -22.89
CA ASN A 55 -2.49 -0.04 -22.44
C ASN A 55 -2.41 -1.54 -22.78
N SER A 56 -1.19 -1.99 -23.10
CA SER A 56 -0.83 -3.41 -23.17
C SER A 56 -0.71 -4.00 -21.75
N LEU A 57 -0.62 -5.34 -21.66
CA LEU A 57 -0.43 -6.04 -20.38
C LEU A 57 0.81 -5.56 -19.63
N CYS A 58 1.95 -5.45 -20.34
CA CYS A 58 3.21 -5.01 -19.76
C CYS A 58 3.17 -3.53 -19.34
N ALA A 59 2.54 -2.67 -20.15
CA ALA A 59 2.38 -1.27 -19.82
C ALA A 59 1.50 -1.08 -18.57
N ASP A 60 0.40 -1.82 -18.47
CA ASP A 60 -0.45 -1.83 -17.27
C ASP A 60 0.32 -2.29 -16.03
N TRP A 61 1.08 -3.39 -16.13
CA TRP A 61 1.84 -3.93 -14.99
C TRP A 61 2.94 -2.96 -14.53
N LEU A 62 3.71 -2.40 -15.46
CA LEU A 62 4.75 -1.44 -15.14
C LEU A 62 4.14 -0.19 -14.49
N GLN A 63 3.10 0.38 -15.10
CA GLN A 63 2.37 1.52 -14.54
C GLN A 63 1.78 1.19 -13.17
N TYR A 64 1.29 -0.02 -12.97
CA TYR A 64 0.78 -0.49 -11.69
C TYR A 64 1.88 -0.50 -10.62
N MET A 65 3.05 -1.07 -10.93
CA MET A 65 4.19 -1.10 -10.02
C MET A 65 4.70 0.30 -9.71
N LEU A 66 4.94 1.13 -10.73
CA LEU A 66 5.43 2.50 -10.55
C LEU A 66 4.48 3.35 -9.69
N ASN A 67 3.16 3.12 -9.77
CA ASN A 67 2.22 3.88 -8.96
C ASN A 67 2.08 3.38 -7.53
N ASN A 68 2.23 2.07 -7.28
CA ASN A 68 1.85 1.50 -5.99
C ASN A 68 3.04 1.07 -5.13
N HIS A 69 4.19 0.77 -5.71
CA HIS A 69 5.37 0.32 -4.97
C HIS A 69 5.77 1.35 -3.90
N PRO A 70 6.03 0.95 -2.64
CA PRO A 70 6.27 1.88 -1.53
C PRO A 70 7.46 2.81 -1.79
N VAL A 71 8.58 2.27 -2.28
CA VAL A 71 9.78 3.04 -2.64
C VAL A 71 9.68 3.68 -4.03
N ILE A 72 9.57 2.87 -5.08
CA ILE A 72 9.64 3.35 -6.47
C ILE A 72 8.55 4.40 -6.76
N GLY A 73 7.36 4.24 -6.17
CA GLY A 73 6.27 5.18 -6.35
C GLY A 73 6.48 6.54 -5.71
N ILE A 74 7.44 6.72 -4.79
CA ILE A 74 7.79 8.05 -4.28
C ILE A 74 8.28 8.94 -5.42
N CYS A 75 9.13 8.39 -6.29
CA CYS A 75 9.79 9.13 -7.37
C CYS A 75 9.09 8.99 -8.73
N CYS A 76 8.51 7.82 -9.01
CA CYS A 76 8.08 7.45 -10.36
C CYS A 76 6.56 7.31 -10.53
N HIS A 77 5.76 7.82 -9.58
CA HIS A 77 4.31 7.78 -9.73
C HIS A 77 3.82 8.73 -10.84
N HIS A 78 2.68 8.36 -11.41
CA HIS A 78 2.00 9.20 -12.39
C HIS A 78 1.57 10.53 -11.76
N ARG A 79 1.73 11.65 -12.49
CA ARG A 79 1.40 13.00 -11.99
C ARG A 79 -0.04 13.15 -11.48
N LEU A 80 -0.98 12.45 -12.12
CA LEU A 80 -2.40 12.41 -11.76
C LEU A 80 -2.73 11.47 -10.58
N HIS A 81 -1.73 10.83 -9.98
CA HIS A 81 -1.97 9.97 -8.83
C HIS A 81 -2.50 10.80 -7.63
N PRO A 82 -3.52 10.31 -6.90
CA PRO A 82 -4.13 11.04 -5.79
C PRO A 82 -3.20 11.24 -4.59
N LEU A 83 -2.30 10.28 -4.37
CA LEU A 83 -1.26 10.35 -3.34
C LEU A 83 -0.01 11.04 -3.88
N LYS A 84 0.36 12.16 -3.26
CA LYS A 84 1.54 12.96 -3.59
C LYS A 84 2.79 12.41 -2.89
N THR A 85 3.96 12.82 -3.36
CA THR A 85 5.27 12.42 -2.80
C THR A 85 5.33 12.54 -1.27
N ARG A 86 4.89 13.67 -0.70
CA ARG A 86 4.90 13.88 0.76
C ARG A 86 4.10 12.82 1.52
N GLN A 87 2.90 12.47 1.04
CA GLN A 87 2.07 11.43 1.65
C GLN A 87 2.73 10.05 1.51
N ARG A 88 3.35 9.77 0.36
CA ARG A 88 4.09 8.52 0.13
C ARG A 88 5.29 8.39 1.06
N CYS A 89 6.02 9.48 1.33
CA CYS A 89 7.11 9.47 2.32
C CYS A 89 6.60 9.17 3.74
N ILE A 90 5.43 9.71 4.13
CA ILE A 90 4.81 9.40 5.44
C ILE A 90 4.42 7.91 5.52
N ILE A 91 3.83 7.37 4.45
CA ILE A 91 3.49 5.94 4.38
C ILE A 91 4.76 5.08 4.46
N PHE A 92 5.83 5.46 3.76
CA PHE A 92 7.12 4.77 3.79
C PHE A 92 7.77 4.81 5.18
N LEU A 93 7.66 5.93 5.91
CA LEU A 93 8.10 6.00 7.31
C LEU A 93 7.29 5.05 8.20
N GLY A 94 5.98 4.94 7.97
CA GLY A 94 5.13 3.96 8.66
C GLY A 94 5.51 2.52 8.35
N SER A 95 5.80 2.20 7.09
CA SER A 95 6.32 0.92 6.61
C SER A 95 7.63 0.55 7.32
N PHE A 96 8.60 1.48 7.34
CA PHE A 96 9.86 1.31 8.08
C PHE A 96 9.63 1.03 9.57
N ALA A 97 8.82 1.84 10.26
CA ALA A 97 8.51 1.64 11.68
C ALA A 97 7.80 0.29 11.93
N PHE A 98 6.93 -0.13 11.02
CA PHE A 98 6.25 -1.43 11.10
C PHE A 98 7.22 -2.61 10.94
N GLY A 99 8.18 -2.52 10.01
CA GLY A 99 9.24 -3.53 9.87
C GLY A 99 10.09 -3.65 11.14
N VAL A 100 10.44 -2.53 11.78
CA VAL A 100 11.11 -2.53 13.09
C VAL A 100 10.24 -3.26 14.13
N ALA A 101 8.95 -2.95 14.20
CA ALA A 101 8.03 -3.60 15.14
C ALA A 101 7.94 -5.12 14.91
N ILE A 102 7.72 -5.56 13.66
CA ILE A 102 7.65 -6.99 13.29
C ILE A 102 8.94 -7.71 13.65
N THR A 103 10.09 -7.12 13.32
CA THR A 103 11.37 -7.76 13.59
C THR A 103 11.51 -8.01 15.09
N ASN A 104 11.24 -7.01 15.93
CA ASN A 104 11.28 -7.19 17.37
C ASN A 104 10.23 -8.19 17.90
N ILE A 105 9.02 -8.22 17.32
CA ILE A 105 8.00 -9.23 17.66
C ILE A 105 8.51 -10.64 17.34
N CYS A 106 9.16 -10.86 16.20
CA CYS A 106 9.75 -12.15 15.86
C CYS A 106 10.80 -12.56 16.89
N TYR A 107 11.70 -11.66 17.28
CA TYR A 107 12.70 -11.94 18.34
C TYR A 107 12.04 -12.29 19.67
N LEU A 108 11.08 -11.48 20.13
CA LEU A 108 10.32 -11.73 21.35
C LEU A 108 9.57 -13.06 21.31
N TRP A 109 9.08 -13.46 20.14
CA TRP A 109 8.44 -14.75 19.95
C TRP A 109 9.40 -15.93 20.19
N PHE A 110 10.63 -15.87 19.67
CA PHE A 110 11.66 -16.88 19.94
C PHE A 110 12.00 -16.96 21.43
N ILE A 111 12.21 -15.81 22.08
CA ILE A 111 12.47 -15.74 23.52
C ILE A 111 11.31 -16.36 24.31
N SER A 112 10.06 -15.99 23.99
CA SER A 112 8.88 -16.47 24.71
C SER A 112 8.61 -17.97 24.53
N THR A 113 9.06 -18.56 23.42
CA THR A 113 8.84 -19.98 23.11
C THR A 113 10.01 -20.87 23.54
N GLY A 114 11.10 -20.29 24.04
CA GLY A 114 12.34 -21.01 24.36
C GLY A 114 12.98 -21.66 23.14
N ARG A 115 12.67 -21.18 21.93
CA ARG A 115 13.26 -21.67 20.68
C ARG A 115 14.51 -20.87 20.37
N ASP A 116 15.54 -21.57 19.90
CA ASP A 116 16.78 -20.91 19.49
C ASP A 116 16.59 -20.23 18.12
N ALA A 117 16.65 -18.90 18.11
CA ALA A 117 16.57 -18.09 16.89
C ALA A 117 17.81 -18.28 16.01
N GLU A 118 18.94 -18.63 16.60
CA GLU A 118 20.23 -18.84 15.95
C GLU A 118 20.40 -20.28 15.46
N GLN A 119 19.42 -21.16 15.72
CA GLN A 119 19.43 -22.52 15.21
C GLN A 119 19.61 -22.51 13.69
N GLU A 120 20.72 -23.09 13.24
CA GLU A 120 21.04 -23.18 11.83
C GLU A 120 20.06 -24.09 11.12
N VAL A 121 19.36 -23.56 10.12
CA VAL A 121 18.47 -24.32 9.25
C VAL A 121 19.24 -24.84 8.04
N PHE A 122 20.20 -24.05 7.56
CA PHE A 122 21.02 -24.37 6.40
C PHE A 122 22.35 -23.63 6.49
N SER A 123 23.46 -24.29 6.17
CA SER A 123 24.78 -23.69 6.06
C SER A 123 25.34 -23.90 4.64
N ILE A 124 26.04 -22.88 4.14
CA ILE A 124 26.76 -22.96 2.86
C ILE A 124 28.24 -22.70 3.14
N ASP A 125 29.05 -23.70 2.85
CA ASP A 125 30.51 -23.58 2.84
C ASP A 125 30.95 -23.10 1.44
N LEU A 126 31.20 -21.80 1.32
CA LEU A 126 31.73 -21.21 0.10
C LEU A 126 33.27 -21.22 0.17
N ASN A 127 33.88 -22.24 -0.44
CA ASN A 127 35.32 -22.58 -0.49
C ASN A 127 35.88 -23.39 0.70
N ALA A 128 36.58 -24.47 0.36
CA ALA A 128 37.37 -25.26 1.31
C ALA A 128 38.66 -24.55 1.79
N GLN A 129 39.03 -23.42 1.18
CA GLN A 129 40.28 -22.70 1.45
C GLN A 129 40.11 -21.38 2.22
N GLU A 130 38.96 -20.72 2.10
CA GLU A 130 38.60 -19.55 2.91
C GLU A 130 37.34 -19.90 3.66
N SER A 131 37.44 -20.01 4.99
CA SER A 131 36.39 -20.42 5.91
C SER A 131 35.27 -19.38 6.04
N ALA A 132 34.68 -18.96 4.92
CA ALA A 132 33.50 -18.12 4.89
C ALA A 132 32.25 -19.00 5.09
N HIS A 133 31.95 -19.30 6.36
CA HIS A 133 30.75 -20.03 6.76
C HIS A 133 29.55 -19.08 6.76
N TYR A 134 28.58 -19.32 5.88
CA TYR A 134 27.30 -18.60 5.88
C TYR A 134 26.21 -19.51 6.42
N SER A 135 25.77 -19.26 7.65
CA SER A 135 24.62 -19.95 8.23
C SER A 135 23.34 -19.11 8.09
N VAL A 136 22.27 -19.79 7.68
CA VAL A 136 20.91 -19.28 7.63
C VAL A 136 20.19 -19.78 8.86
N THR A 137 19.87 -18.85 9.77
CA THR A 137 19.23 -19.17 11.04
C THR A 137 17.71 -19.25 10.93
N ALA A 138 17.07 -19.99 11.83
CA ALA A 138 15.62 -20.12 11.90
C ALA A 138 14.93 -18.75 12.05
N GLY A 139 15.54 -17.85 12.84
CA GLY A 139 15.10 -16.47 13.01
C GLY A 139 15.07 -15.70 11.70
N LEU A 140 16.16 -15.77 10.91
CA LEU A 140 16.23 -15.10 9.62
C LEU A 140 15.18 -15.65 8.64
N VAL A 141 14.99 -16.97 8.57
CA VAL A 141 13.97 -17.58 7.70
C VAL A 141 12.57 -17.11 8.06
N MET A 142 12.22 -17.13 9.35
CA MET A 142 10.90 -16.67 9.83
C MET A 142 10.68 -15.19 9.48
N LEU A 143 11.71 -14.38 9.68
CA LEU A 143 11.66 -12.95 9.45
C LEU A 143 11.50 -12.62 7.95
N VAL A 144 12.31 -13.25 7.10
CA VAL A 144 12.27 -13.07 5.64
C VAL A 144 11.01 -13.64 5.00
N THR A 145 10.35 -14.62 5.64
CA THR A 145 9.11 -15.21 5.10
C THR A 145 7.86 -14.58 5.68
N VAL A 146 7.59 -14.86 6.96
CA VAL A 146 6.40 -14.41 7.66
C VAL A 146 6.46 -12.90 7.89
N GLY A 147 7.61 -12.38 8.33
CA GLY A 147 7.80 -10.95 8.57
C GLY A 147 7.57 -10.12 7.30
N SER A 148 8.33 -10.40 6.24
CA SER A 148 8.20 -9.72 4.94
C SER A 148 6.80 -9.87 4.31
N GLY A 149 6.14 -11.03 4.50
CA GLY A 149 4.77 -11.25 4.05
C GLY A 149 3.75 -10.35 4.76
N ILE A 150 3.78 -10.30 6.10
CA ILE A 150 2.90 -9.44 6.90
C ILE A 150 3.19 -7.96 6.62
N HIS A 151 4.47 -7.60 6.45
CA HIS A 151 4.90 -6.26 6.07
C HIS A 151 4.26 -5.81 4.76
N THR A 152 4.33 -6.64 3.71
CA THR A 152 3.71 -6.36 2.42
C THR A 152 2.19 -6.15 2.55
N ILE A 153 1.52 -6.94 3.40
CA ILE A 153 0.08 -6.79 3.67
C ILE A 153 -0.22 -5.44 4.34
N PHE A 154 0.60 -5.04 5.32
CA PHE A 154 0.49 -3.74 5.98
C PHE A 154 0.65 -2.58 4.99
N ASP A 155 1.69 -2.61 4.15
CA ASP A 155 1.92 -1.56 3.15
C ASP A 155 0.71 -1.40 2.22
N ARG A 156 0.14 -2.53 1.77
CA ARG A 156 -1.07 -2.53 0.96
C ARG A 156 -2.29 -1.99 1.72
N PHE A 157 -2.42 -2.30 3.00
CA PHE A 157 -3.50 -1.82 3.85
C PHE A 157 -3.41 -0.30 4.03
N VAL A 158 -2.27 0.22 4.48
CA VAL A 158 -2.03 1.66 4.67
C VAL A 158 -2.28 2.41 3.36
N TRP A 159 -1.82 1.86 2.25
CA TRP A 159 -2.07 2.41 0.93
C TRP A 159 -3.57 2.53 0.64
N SER A 160 -4.32 1.44 0.82
CA SER A 160 -5.76 1.39 0.53
C SER A 160 -6.54 2.39 1.38
N VAL A 161 -6.16 2.55 2.65
CA VAL A 161 -6.71 3.54 3.57
C VAL A 161 -6.38 4.96 3.11
N SER A 162 -5.13 5.21 2.70
CA SER A 162 -4.67 6.54 2.26
C SER A 162 -5.31 7.02 0.96
N ALA A 163 -5.49 6.11 0.00
CA ALA A 163 -6.05 6.41 -1.31
C ALA A 163 -7.57 6.58 -1.27
N CYS A 164 -8.23 6.13 -0.19
CA CYS A 164 -9.68 6.09 0.06
C CYS A 164 -10.53 6.44 -1.17
N ARG A 165 -10.95 5.40 -1.90
CA ARG A 165 -11.74 5.53 -3.13
C ARG A 165 -13.03 6.33 -2.94
N CYS A 166 -13.60 6.29 -1.74
CA CYS A 166 -14.87 6.94 -1.45
C CYS A 166 -14.75 8.47 -1.32
N CYS A 167 -13.62 8.97 -0.82
CA CYS A 167 -13.41 10.39 -0.49
C CYS A 167 -12.69 11.20 -1.59
N ARG A 168 -12.17 10.54 -2.63
CA ARG A 168 -11.49 11.20 -3.75
C ARG A 168 -12.45 11.55 -4.89
N ALA A 169 -12.00 12.42 -5.79
CA ALA A 169 -12.76 12.77 -7.00
C ALA A 169 -13.14 11.49 -7.78
N GLY A 170 -14.39 11.40 -8.23
CA GLY A 170 -15.05 10.24 -8.82
C GLY A 170 -15.49 9.15 -7.83
N GLY A 171 -15.33 9.38 -6.52
CA GLY A 171 -15.76 8.49 -5.45
C GLY A 171 -17.26 8.58 -5.13
N THR A 172 -17.77 7.64 -4.33
CA THR A 172 -19.18 7.58 -3.93
C THR A 172 -19.64 8.79 -3.12
N PHE A 173 -18.74 9.45 -2.39
CA PHE A 173 -19.07 10.65 -1.61
C PHE A 173 -18.79 11.95 -2.36
N GLU A 174 -18.47 11.90 -3.65
CA GLU A 174 -18.57 13.07 -4.53
C GLU A 174 -20.06 13.36 -4.79
N SER A 175 -20.78 13.73 -3.74
CA SER A 175 -22.15 14.20 -3.79
C SER A 175 -22.22 15.35 -4.81
N ASN A 176 -23.27 15.34 -5.64
CA ASN A 176 -23.55 16.19 -6.81
C ASN A 176 -23.45 17.73 -6.60
N SER A 177 -23.06 18.19 -5.42
CA SER A 177 -22.77 19.58 -5.12
C SER A 177 -21.32 19.91 -5.50
N ILE A 178 -21.12 20.19 -6.79
CA ILE A 178 -19.89 20.80 -7.34
C ILE A 178 -19.53 22.11 -6.60
N ASN A 179 -20.50 22.73 -5.92
CA ASN A 179 -20.36 23.96 -5.15
C ASN A 179 -20.35 23.75 -3.63
N SER A 180 -20.15 22.52 -3.11
CA SER A 180 -20.11 22.34 -1.66
C SER A 180 -18.78 22.86 -1.11
N PRO A 181 -18.78 23.87 -0.22
CA PRO A 181 -17.57 24.35 0.45
C PRO A 181 -16.90 23.27 1.33
N ASN A 182 -17.59 22.14 1.57
CA ASN A 182 -17.06 21.03 2.36
C ASN A 182 -16.24 20.01 1.56
N ARG A 183 -16.04 20.19 0.24
CA ARG A 183 -15.31 19.22 -0.60
C ARG A 183 -13.84 19.05 -0.19
N SER A 184 -13.16 20.11 0.25
CA SER A 184 -11.77 20.03 0.71
C SER A 184 -11.63 19.17 1.97
N ARG A 185 -12.58 19.31 2.91
CA ARG A 185 -12.52 18.69 4.23
C ARG A 185 -12.48 17.16 4.18
N TRP A 186 -13.18 16.54 3.22
CA TRP A 186 -13.17 15.08 3.06
C TRP A 186 -11.96 14.54 2.31
N GLN A 187 -11.33 15.34 1.43
CA GLN A 187 -10.10 14.95 0.75
C GLN A 187 -8.94 14.85 1.73
N ASP A 188 -8.90 15.75 2.72
CA ASP A 188 -7.85 15.77 3.74
C ASP A 188 -8.04 14.68 4.80
N PHE A 189 -9.27 14.19 5.01
CA PHE A 189 -9.57 13.14 5.98
C PHE A 189 -8.69 11.89 5.81
N GLY A 190 -8.50 11.43 4.56
CA GLY A 190 -7.64 10.28 4.28
C GLY A 190 -6.18 10.53 4.69
N THR A 191 -5.70 11.77 4.50
CA THR A 191 -4.35 12.17 4.93
C THR A 191 -4.21 12.12 6.45
N TYR A 192 -5.17 12.71 7.18
CA TYR A 192 -5.14 12.72 8.65
C TYR A 192 -5.22 11.31 9.24
N LEU A 193 -6.06 10.45 8.66
CA LEU A 193 -6.18 9.06 9.09
C LEU A 193 -4.85 8.31 8.92
N VAL A 194 -4.15 8.51 7.81
CA VAL A 194 -2.83 7.90 7.58
C VAL A 194 -1.79 8.43 8.54
N VAL A 195 -1.75 9.74 8.78
CA VAL A 195 -0.82 10.33 9.75
C VAL A 195 -1.06 9.76 11.15
N LEU A 196 -2.32 9.65 11.57
CA LEU A 196 -2.70 9.04 12.85
C LEU A 196 -2.27 7.57 12.91
N LEU A 197 -2.54 6.79 11.86
CA LEU A 197 -2.16 5.39 11.77
C LEU A 197 -0.64 5.20 11.86
N VAL A 198 0.14 6.00 11.14
CA VAL A 198 1.61 5.96 11.17
C VAL A 198 2.12 6.35 12.56
N ALA A 199 1.55 7.37 13.20
CA ALA A 199 1.92 7.75 14.56
C ALA A 199 1.67 6.61 15.57
N LEU A 200 0.54 5.91 15.46
CA LEU A 200 0.23 4.74 16.30
C LEU A 200 1.21 3.58 16.06
N VAL A 201 1.58 3.33 14.80
CA VAL A 201 2.56 2.30 14.45
C VAL A 201 3.95 2.64 15.02
N ILE A 202 4.38 3.90 14.93
CA ILE A 202 5.65 4.34 15.54
C ILE A 202 5.59 4.16 17.06
N ALA A 203 4.52 4.58 17.72
CA ALA A 203 4.37 4.41 19.16
C ALA A 203 4.41 2.92 19.58
N ALA A 204 3.73 2.04 18.81
CA ALA A 204 3.77 0.60 19.03
C ALA A 204 5.17 0.02 18.79
N ALA A 205 5.86 0.43 17.72
CA ALA A 205 7.22 0.00 17.43
C ALA A 205 8.18 0.38 18.57
N THR A 206 8.13 1.64 19.03
CA THR A 206 8.93 2.11 20.17
C THR A 206 8.63 1.31 21.43
N PHE A 207 7.36 1.05 21.73
CA PHE A 207 6.98 0.23 22.88
C PHE A 207 7.55 -1.19 22.80
N ILE A 208 7.44 -1.84 21.63
CA ILE A 208 7.97 -3.19 21.40
C ILE A 208 9.50 -3.21 21.54
N VAL A 209 10.20 -2.20 21.00
CA VAL A 209 11.66 -2.06 21.16
C VAL A 209 12.04 -1.95 22.64
N ILE A 210 11.32 -1.14 23.42
CA ILE A 210 11.56 -1.01 24.87
C ILE A 210 11.30 -2.34 25.59
N LEU A 211 10.22 -3.04 25.25
CA LEU A 211 9.92 -4.35 25.82
C LEU A 211 11.05 -5.35 25.57
N ARG A 212 11.53 -5.42 24.32
CA ARG A 212 12.67 -6.25 23.98
C ARG A 212 13.92 -5.86 24.76
N ALA A 213 14.28 -4.57 24.78
CA ALA A 213 15.46 -4.10 25.50
C ALA A 213 15.42 -4.48 27.00
N LYS A 214 14.23 -4.50 27.62
CA LYS A 214 14.07 -4.98 28.99
C LYS A 214 14.28 -6.49 29.14
N MET A 215 13.72 -7.28 28.23
CA MET A 215 13.85 -8.74 28.27
C MET A 215 15.29 -9.21 27.99
N ASP A 216 16.01 -8.51 27.10
CA ASP A 216 17.42 -8.80 26.83
C ASP A 216 18.29 -8.47 28.08
N GLY A 217 17.94 -7.42 28.84
CA GLY A 217 18.67 -6.99 30.03
C GLY A 217 18.52 -7.91 31.26
N GLU A 218 17.43 -8.67 31.37
CA GLU A 218 17.22 -9.60 32.50
C GLU A 218 18.11 -10.85 32.43
N GLY A 219 18.74 -11.13 31.28
CA GLY A 219 19.65 -12.27 31.07
C GLY A 219 21.15 -11.96 31.23
N GLN A 220 21.54 -10.68 31.32
CA GLN A 220 22.93 -10.23 31.47
C GLN A 220 23.11 -9.46 32.79
N THR A 221 22.89 -10.13 33.93
CA THR A 221 23.27 -9.59 35.24
C THR A 221 24.77 -9.76 35.52
N GLU A 222 25.63 -9.20 34.67
CA GLU A 222 26.97 -8.77 35.04
C GLU A 222 27.27 -7.50 34.23
N ILE A 223 26.62 -6.40 34.58
CA ILE A 223 27.11 -5.07 34.20
C ILE A 223 28.43 -4.91 34.96
N PRO A 224 29.61 -4.84 34.32
CA PRO A 224 30.81 -4.41 35.01
C PRO A 224 30.55 -2.97 35.45
N TYR A 225 30.29 -2.80 36.74
CA TYR A 225 30.16 -1.49 37.36
C TYR A 225 31.53 -0.81 37.19
N ILE A 226 31.68 0.05 36.18
CA ILE A 226 32.89 0.85 35.98
C ILE A 226 32.92 1.86 37.12
N GLN A 227 33.55 1.45 38.22
CA GLN A 227 33.85 2.29 39.38
C GLN A 227 35.25 2.89 39.25
N ASP A 228 35.58 3.44 38.08
CA ASP A 228 36.87 4.12 37.90
C ASP A 228 36.65 5.52 37.31
N ASN A 229 36.82 6.53 38.15
CA ASN A 229 36.74 7.96 37.81
C ASN A 229 37.86 8.45 36.88
N ASN A 230 38.66 7.54 36.32
CA ASN A 230 39.82 7.83 35.47
C ASN A 230 39.61 7.38 34.02
N THR A 231 38.37 7.15 33.57
CA THR A 231 38.09 6.79 32.17
C THR A 231 38.57 7.92 31.26
N THR A 232 39.63 7.67 30.51
CA THR A 232 40.19 8.65 29.59
C THR A 232 39.38 8.67 28.29
N LEU A 233 39.32 9.83 27.62
CA LEU A 233 38.58 9.99 26.36
C LEU A 233 39.05 8.99 25.27
N THR A 234 40.28 8.50 25.39
CA THR A 234 40.85 7.42 24.58
C THR A 234 40.18 6.07 24.82
N ASP A 235 39.81 5.73 26.05
CA ASP A 235 39.09 4.48 26.37
C ASP A 235 37.66 4.51 25.80
N ILE A 236 37.03 5.69 25.78
CA ILE A 236 35.72 5.91 25.14
C ILE A 236 35.82 5.78 23.61
N VAL A 237 36.91 6.27 23.00
CA VAL A 237 37.11 6.17 21.55
C VAL A 237 37.48 4.74 21.12
N ASP A 238 38.27 4.02 21.91
CA ASP A 238 38.63 2.63 21.61
C ASP A 238 37.46 1.67 21.86
N SER A 239 36.65 1.87 22.90
CA SER A 239 35.37 1.15 23.06
C SER A 239 34.34 1.44 21.96
N VAL A 240 34.41 2.61 21.31
CA VAL A 240 33.59 2.90 20.12
C VAL A 240 34.13 2.21 18.86
N LYS A 241 35.44 1.93 18.79
CA LYS A 241 36.06 1.20 17.68
C LYS A 241 35.89 -0.31 17.78
N ASP A 242 35.79 -0.83 19.01
CA ASP A 242 35.51 -2.24 19.30
C ASP A 242 34.00 -2.57 19.32
N PHE A 243 33.13 -1.68 18.81
CA PHE A 243 31.76 -2.06 18.46
C PHE A 243 31.82 -3.10 17.35
N GLU A 244 31.85 -4.37 17.74
CA GLU A 244 31.87 -5.49 16.83
C GLU A 244 30.61 -5.46 15.96
N LEU A 245 30.76 -5.82 14.68
CA LEU A 245 29.64 -5.99 13.74
C LEU A 245 28.56 -6.96 14.24
N GLU A 246 28.88 -7.76 15.27
CA GLU A 246 27.94 -8.63 15.98
C GLU A 246 26.86 -7.86 16.74
N ASP A 247 27.14 -6.65 17.25
CA ASP A 247 26.14 -5.80 17.92
C ASP A 247 25.04 -5.32 16.97
N PHE A 248 25.30 -5.36 15.66
CA PHE A 248 24.35 -4.99 14.62
C PHE A 248 23.61 -6.18 14.01
N LYS A 249 23.69 -7.40 14.57
CA LYS A 249 22.95 -8.59 14.08
C LYS A 249 21.47 -8.27 13.87
N PHE A 250 20.84 -7.57 14.81
CA PHE A 250 19.45 -7.14 14.69
C PHE A 250 19.23 -6.16 13.52
N MET A 251 20.05 -5.10 13.44
CA MET A 251 19.92 -4.08 12.40
C MET A 251 20.12 -4.69 11.01
N LYS A 252 21.08 -5.61 10.88
CA LYS A 252 21.32 -6.37 9.65
C LYS A 252 20.12 -7.24 9.29
N ALA A 253 19.59 -8.01 10.24
CA ALA A 253 18.40 -8.84 10.03
C ALA A 253 17.19 -8.00 9.59
N TYR A 254 16.97 -6.86 10.27
CA TYR A 254 15.92 -5.90 9.90
C TYR A 254 16.12 -5.33 8.49
N CYS A 255 17.32 -4.85 8.14
CA CYS A 255 17.59 -4.34 6.80
C CYS A 255 17.34 -5.39 5.70
N ILE A 256 17.71 -6.64 5.97
CA ILE A 256 17.44 -7.77 5.05
C ILE A 256 15.93 -8.02 4.95
N GLU A 257 15.22 -8.10 6.06
CA GLU A 257 13.75 -8.25 6.07
C GLU A 257 13.06 -7.14 5.30
N PHE A 258 13.44 -5.89 5.55
CA PHE A 258 12.86 -4.72 4.92
C PHE A 258 13.13 -4.72 3.42
N ALA A 259 14.36 -5.03 3.00
CA ALA A 259 14.71 -5.12 1.58
C ALA A 259 13.95 -6.27 0.88
N VAL A 260 13.88 -7.45 1.51
CA VAL A 260 13.15 -8.60 0.94
C VAL A 260 11.65 -8.34 0.88
N SER A 261 11.09 -7.70 1.90
CA SER A 261 9.70 -7.22 1.91
C SER A 261 9.43 -6.32 0.71
N LEU A 262 10.23 -5.26 0.55
CA LEU A 262 10.00 -4.24 -0.46
C LEU A 262 10.28 -4.70 -1.89
N PHE A 263 11.33 -5.48 -2.12
CA PHE A 263 11.83 -5.78 -3.47
C PHE A 263 11.52 -7.20 -3.94
N VAL A 264 11.10 -8.10 -3.06
CA VAL A 264 10.74 -9.48 -3.44
C VAL A 264 9.26 -9.73 -3.15
N TYR A 265 8.85 -9.64 -1.88
CA TYR A 265 7.48 -9.97 -1.49
C TYR A 265 6.46 -9.00 -2.07
N TYR A 266 6.72 -7.70 -1.99
CA TYR A 266 5.79 -6.69 -2.50
C TYR A 266 5.55 -6.86 -4.02
N PRO A 267 6.58 -6.89 -4.90
CA PRO A 267 6.38 -7.13 -6.32
C PRO A 267 5.72 -8.47 -6.63
N PHE A 268 6.07 -9.53 -5.89
CA PHE A 268 5.47 -10.85 -6.07
C PHE A 268 3.98 -10.84 -5.73
N PHE A 269 3.60 -10.35 -4.55
CA PHE A 269 2.21 -10.30 -4.08
C PHE A 269 1.35 -9.42 -4.98
N GLU A 270 1.87 -8.26 -5.39
CA GLU A 270 1.18 -7.37 -6.31
C GLU A 270 1.02 -7.97 -7.71
N SER A 271 1.99 -8.75 -8.19
CA SER A 271 1.87 -9.47 -9.46
C SER A 271 0.82 -10.60 -9.39
N VAL A 272 0.75 -11.32 -8.26
CA VAL A 272 -0.30 -12.32 -8.00
C VAL A 272 -1.68 -11.67 -8.05
N LEU A 273 -1.87 -10.52 -7.40
CA LEU A 273 -3.14 -9.78 -7.42
C LEU A 273 -3.45 -9.17 -8.78
N PHE A 274 -2.46 -8.61 -9.46
CA PHE A 274 -2.58 -8.07 -10.81
C PHE A 274 -3.00 -9.14 -11.81
N SER A 275 -2.44 -10.35 -11.71
CA SER A 275 -2.80 -11.48 -12.59
C SER A 275 -4.26 -11.91 -12.40
N GLY A 276 -4.81 -11.74 -11.19
CA GLY A 276 -6.16 -12.18 -10.85
C GLY A 276 -6.29 -13.69 -10.58
N VAL A 277 -5.16 -14.40 -10.42
CA VAL A 277 -5.13 -15.86 -10.22
C VAL A 277 -5.95 -16.30 -9.01
N LEU A 278 -5.98 -15.50 -7.94
CA LEU A 278 -6.73 -15.81 -6.71
C LEU A 278 -8.25 -15.65 -6.86
N GLY A 279 -8.71 -14.84 -7.81
CA GLY A 279 -10.13 -14.55 -7.97
C GLY A 279 -10.87 -15.48 -8.93
N CYS A 280 -10.19 -16.47 -9.51
CA CYS A 280 -10.66 -17.26 -10.66
C CYS A 280 -11.29 -16.36 -11.75
N PHE A 281 -10.80 -15.12 -11.88
CA PHE A 281 -11.32 -14.06 -12.76
C PHE A 281 -12.81 -13.68 -12.57
N ARG A 282 -13.42 -13.98 -11.41
CA ARG A 282 -14.84 -13.70 -11.12
C ARG A 282 -15.06 -12.73 -9.96
N LEU A 283 -14.19 -12.72 -8.96
CA LEU A 283 -14.39 -11.88 -7.77
C LEU A 283 -13.89 -10.45 -8.02
N PRO A 284 -14.67 -9.41 -7.67
CA PRO A 284 -14.32 -8.02 -7.95
C PRO A 284 -13.10 -7.50 -7.18
N LEU A 285 -12.78 -8.10 -6.02
CA LEU A 285 -11.63 -7.72 -5.18
C LEU A 285 -10.34 -8.47 -5.57
N LEU A 286 -10.45 -9.67 -6.13
CA LEU A 286 -9.32 -10.58 -6.42
C LEU A 286 -9.17 -10.89 -7.91
N GLY A 287 -9.99 -10.31 -8.77
CA GLY A 287 -10.09 -10.66 -10.19
C GLY A 287 -8.98 -10.08 -11.08
N GLY A 288 -8.12 -9.20 -10.53
CA GLY A 288 -6.99 -8.61 -11.22
C GLY A 288 -7.34 -7.88 -12.51
N ARG A 289 -6.36 -7.76 -13.40
CA ARG A 289 -6.50 -7.17 -14.74
C ARG A 289 -7.55 -7.85 -15.61
N PRO A 290 -7.62 -9.20 -15.72
CA PRO A 290 -8.57 -9.82 -16.65
C PRO A 290 -10.03 -9.53 -16.29
N TYR A 291 -10.35 -9.41 -15.00
CA TYR A 291 -11.68 -8.97 -14.57
C TYR A 291 -11.99 -7.54 -15.01
N GLU A 292 -11.04 -6.62 -14.86
CA GLU A 292 -11.23 -5.21 -15.26
C GLU A 292 -11.39 -5.04 -16.77
N VAL A 293 -10.59 -5.75 -17.58
CA VAL A 293 -10.71 -5.76 -19.04
C VAL A 293 -12.10 -6.24 -19.48
N ARG A 294 -12.58 -7.37 -18.95
CA ARG A 294 -13.92 -7.89 -19.27
C ARG A 294 -15.04 -6.92 -18.86
N LYS A 295 -14.87 -6.26 -17.70
CA LYS A 295 -15.84 -5.26 -17.23
C LYS A 295 -15.90 -4.06 -18.18
N GLU A 296 -14.74 -3.63 -18.68
CA GLU A 296 -14.65 -2.56 -19.66
C GLU A 296 -15.24 -2.95 -21.02
N GLU A 297 -14.93 -4.15 -21.53
CA GLU A 297 -15.52 -4.73 -22.75
C GLU A 297 -17.04 -4.81 -22.68
N LYS A 298 -17.61 -5.30 -21.56
CA LYS A 298 -19.06 -5.34 -21.36
C LYS A 298 -19.70 -3.95 -21.38
N LYS A 299 -19.09 -2.98 -20.70
CA LYS A 299 -19.57 -1.58 -20.70
C LYS A 299 -19.53 -0.98 -22.10
N ASN A 300 -18.54 -1.38 -22.88
CA ASN A 300 -18.30 -0.92 -24.24
C ASN A 300 -19.28 -1.53 -25.25
N ASN A 301 -19.56 -2.83 -25.15
CA ASN A 301 -20.52 -3.52 -26.02
C ASN A 301 -21.95 -3.01 -25.78
N GLY A 302 -22.29 -2.64 -24.55
CA GLY A 302 -23.57 -1.99 -24.24
C GLY A 302 -23.67 -0.54 -24.74
N LYS A 303 -22.58 0.05 -25.25
CA LYS A 303 -22.48 1.46 -25.65
C LYS A 303 -22.12 1.67 -27.13
N SER A 304 -22.21 0.64 -27.99
CA SER A 304 -21.86 0.69 -29.43
C SER A 304 -22.64 1.71 -30.30
N GLY A 305 -23.26 2.74 -29.73
CA GLY A 305 -23.77 3.92 -30.43
C GLY A 305 -22.92 5.20 -30.30
N THR A 306 -21.81 5.23 -29.56
CA THR A 306 -21.01 6.47 -29.38
C THR A 306 -19.52 6.25 -29.58
N ARG A 307 -18.93 6.98 -30.54
CA ARG A 307 -17.53 6.88 -31.03
C ARG A 307 -16.50 7.11 -29.90
N ARG A 308 -15.43 6.29 -29.85
CA ARG A 308 -14.34 6.40 -28.86
C ARG A 308 -13.19 7.28 -29.37
N VAL A 309 -12.54 7.98 -28.43
CA VAL A 309 -11.22 8.62 -28.60
C VAL A 309 -10.22 7.83 -27.75
N SER A 310 -9.02 7.56 -28.28
CA SER A 310 -7.98 6.75 -27.63
C SER A 310 -7.17 7.57 -26.61
N ALA A 311 -6.74 6.94 -25.51
CA ALA A 311 -5.87 7.58 -24.51
C ALA A 311 -4.41 7.72 -24.96
N LEU A 312 -3.99 6.89 -25.93
CA LEU A 312 -2.63 6.90 -26.47
C LEU A 312 -2.37 8.07 -27.45
N GLU A 313 -3.43 8.74 -27.90
CA GLU A 313 -3.34 9.96 -28.73
C GLU A 313 -3.23 11.24 -27.88
N MET A 314 -3.18 11.12 -26.55
CA MET A 314 -3.24 12.25 -25.61
C MET A 314 -2.03 12.38 -24.67
N ALA A 315 -0.98 11.58 -24.88
CA ALA A 315 0.30 11.64 -24.14
C ALA A 315 1.42 12.06 -25.08
#